data_AF-A0A835X4A6-F1
#
_entry.id   AF-A0A835X4A6-F1
#
_cell.length_a   1.000
_cell.length_b   1.000
_cell.length_c   1.000
_cell.angle_alpha   90.00
_cell.angle_beta   90.00
_cell.angle_gamma   90.00
#
_symmetry.space_group_name_H-M   'P 1'
#
loop_
_entity.id
_entity.type
_entity.pdbx_description
1 polymer ?
#
loop_
_entity_poly.entity_id
_entity_poly.type
_entity_poly.pdbx_seq_one_letter_code
_entity_poly.pdbx_strand_id
1 'polypeptide(L)'
;MEFDVVHEISWQITLENDLMYANPDGNAVLRFYDVSGPETFIEIGMGSLPDHKFWIAAQLPDIGYVVIQALLERGWTPAAKAIIAYTDQSGMTINNGNRIVVSNLDIGVFAIDSYSVHGMESSTDPPAVNSGNLKFELISGDPAQNLFHLFPFYITAAVGVIAGILFLTKKRSS
;
A
#
# COMPACT_ATOMS: atom_id res chain seq x y z
N MET A 1 -11.55 12.71 -2.23
CA MET A 1 -10.59 13.39 -3.14
C MET A 1 -10.15 12.35 -4.14
N GLU A 2 -10.31 12.62 -5.42
CA GLU A 2 -9.92 11.73 -6.52
C GLU A 2 -8.42 11.88 -6.81
N PHE A 3 -7.79 10.81 -7.26
CA PHE A 3 -6.44 10.84 -7.81
C PHE A 3 -6.48 11.15 -9.30
N ASP A 4 -5.41 11.73 -9.84
CA ASP A 4 -5.31 12.03 -11.27
C ASP A 4 -5.20 10.76 -12.13
N VAL A 5 -4.78 9.64 -11.52
CA VAL A 5 -4.56 8.34 -12.17
C VAL A 5 -5.08 7.25 -11.24
N VAL A 6 -5.76 6.25 -11.82
CA VAL A 6 -6.19 5.05 -11.10
C VAL A 6 -4.99 4.11 -10.90
N HIS A 7 -4.84 3.62 -9.67
CA HIS A 7 -3.73 2.75 -9.29
C HIS A 7 -4.20 1.28 -9.25
N GLU A 8 -4.11 0.58 -10.39
CA GLU A 8 -4.81 -0.71 -10.61
C GLU A 8 -4.00 -1.98 -10.26
N ILE A 9 -2.75 -2.07 -10.72
CA ILE A 9 -2.02 -3.35 -10.80
C ILE A 9 -1.23 -3.66 -9.53
N SER A 10 -0.37 -2.71 -9.16
CA SER A 10 0.38 -2.76 -7.91
C SER A 10 0.51 -1.37 -7.34
N TRP A 11 0.33 -1.27 -6.03
CA TRP A 11 0.44 -0.02 -5.32
C TRP A 11 0.98 -0.22 -3.91
N GLN A 12 1.62 0.83 -3.41
CA GLN A 12 2.13 0.91 -2.05
C GLN A 12 1.74 2.26 -1.46
N ILE A 13 1.10 2.21 -0.30
CA ILE A 13 0.79 3.36 0.55
C ILE A 13 1.78 3.38 1.70
N THR A 14 2.47 4.48 1.87
CA THR A 14 3.33 4.74 3.03
C THR A 14 2.70 5.83 3.87
N LEU A 15 2.37 5.54 5.13
CA LEU A 15 1.74 6.48 6.07
C LEU A 15 2.73 6.94 7.13
N GLU A 16 2.70 8.24 7.40
CA GLU A 16 3.48 8.91 8.43
C GLU A 16 2.54 9.78 9.24
N ASN A 17 2.43 9.48 10.53
CA ASN A 17 1.49 10.13 11.43
C ASN A 17 2.26 10.88 12.52
N ASP A 18 2.42 12.19 12.30
CA ASP A 18 3.03 13.14 13.25
C ASP A 18 1.95 13.97 13.95
N LEU A 19 0.72 13.45 14.08
CA LEU A 19 -0.38 14.17 14.71
C LEU A 19 -0.17 14.21 16.24
N MET A 20 -0.33 15.42 16.78
CA MET A 20 -0.44 15.66 18.21
C MET A 20 -1.92 15.60 18.60
N TYR A 21 -2.35 14.45 19.10
CA TYR A 21 -3.73 14.25 19.53
C TYR A 21 -4.06 15.07 20.78
N ALA A 22 -5.23 15.71 20.76
CA ALA A 22 -5.77 16.44 21.92
C ALA A 22 -6.77 15.58 22.71
N ASN A 23 -7.40 14.61 22.04
CA ASN A 23 -8.35 13.67 22.62
C ASN A 23 -7.72 12.28 22.71
N PRO A 24 -7.72 11.60 23.88
CA PRO A 24 -7.31 10.21 24.02
C PRO A 24 -8.17 9.19 23.24
N ASP A 25 -9.37 9.60 22.83
CA ASP A 25 -10.25 8.83 21.94
C ASP A 25 -10.19 9.35 20.49
N GLY A 26 -9.22 10.21 20.18
CA GLY A 26 -9.03 10.77 18.84
C GLY A 26 -8.44 9.75 17.88
N ASN A 27 -8.98 9.68 16.66
CA ASN A 27 -8.51 8.75 15.63
C ASN A 27 -8.10 9.51 14.37
N ALA A 28 -7.22 8.93 13.58
CA ALA A 28 -6.95 9.35 12.21
C ALA A 28 -7.24 8.16 11.30
N VAL A 29 -8.30 8.29 10.50
CA VAL A 29 -8.82 7.22 9.66
C VAL A 29 -8.71 7.63 8.21
N LEU A 30 -7.89 6.93 7.43
CA LEU A 30 -7.85 7.09 5.98
C LEU A 30 -8.68 5.98 5.33
N ARG A 31 -9.50 6.35 4.37
CA ARG A 31 -10.19 5.41 3.48
C ARG A 31 -9.72 5.61 2.06
N PHE A 32 -9.38 4.51 1.40
CA PHE A 32 -9.08 4.45 -0.02
C PHE A 32 -10.22 3.71 -0.70
N TYR A 33 -10.80 4.32 -1.73
CA TYR A 33 -11.95 3.77 -2.46
C TYR A 33 -11.49 3.14 -3.77
N ASP A 34 -12.16 2.06 -4.11
CA ASP A 34 -11.98 1.36 -5.37
C ASP A 34 -12.70 2.09 -6.52
N VAL A 35 -12.20 1.92 -7.73
CA VAL A 35 -12.82 2.45 -8.96
C VAL A 35 -14.25 1.92 -9.20
N SER A 36 -14.60 0.77 -8.63
CA SER A 36 -15.97 0.21 -8.69
C SER A 36 -17.00 1.06 -7.94
N GLY A 37 -16.57 1.92 -7.02
CA GLY A 37 -17.44 2.90 -6.34
C GLY A 37 -17.18 2.99 -4.83
N PRO A 38 -17.91 3.91 -4.15
CA PRO A 38 -17.67 4.23 -2.74
C PRO A 38 -18.07 3.12 -1.76
N GLU A 39 -18.78 2.10 -2.24
CA GLU A 39 -19.19 0.91 -1.46
C GLU A 39 -18.07 -0.13 -1.34
N THR A 40 -16.93 0.10 -1.98
CA THR A 40 -15.73 -0.75 -1.90
C THR A 40 -14.55 0.10 -1.44
N PHE A 41 -14.06 -0.14 -0.23
CA PHE A 41 -12.95 0.66 0.33
C PHE A 41 -12.09 -0.11 1.30
N ILE A 42 -10.84 0.33 1.44
CA ILE A 42 -9.94 -0.09 2.52
C ILE A 42 -9.83 1.08 3.49
N GLU A 43 -10.01 0.80 4.77
CA GLU A 43 -9.90 1.73 5.86
C GLU A 43 -8.66 1.41 6.70
N ILE A 44 -7.89 2.44 7.03
CA ILE A 44 -6.71 2.36 7.89
C ILE A 44 -6.90 3.39 9.00
N GLY A 45 -7.01 2.90 10.22
CA GLY A 45 -7.17 3.73 11.40
C GLY A 45 -5.94 3.73 12.30
N MET A 46 -5.60 4.92 12.78
CA MET A 46 -4.51 5.18 13.72
C MET A 46 -5.07 5.99 14.88
N GLY A 47 -5.19 5.37 16.05
CA GLY A 47 -5.70 6.00 17.26
C GLY A 47 -4.62 6.73 18.05
N SER A 48 -5.07 7.64 18.92
CA SER A 48 -4.22 8.47 19.77
C SER A 48 -3.51 7.72 20.90
N LEU A 49 -2.65 8.47 21.61
CA LEU A 49 -2.10 8.08 22.91
C LEU A 49 -3.23 7.81 23.93
N PRO A 50 -3.03 6.89 24.89
CA PRO A 50 -1.79 6.14 25.15
C PRO A 50 -1.63 4.84 24.34
N ASP A 51 -2.71 4.36 23.74
CA ASP A 51 -2.78 2.99 23.23
C ASP A 51 -2.15 2.83 21.84
N HIS A 52 -2.11 3.90 21.04
CA HIS A 52 -1.67 3.87 19.65
C HIS A 52 -2.36 2.75 18.86
N LYS A 53 -3.69 2.71 18.92
CA LYS A 53 -4.52 1.72 18.23
C LYS A 53 -4.22 1.75 16.74
N PHE A 54 -4.09 0.59 16.11
CA PHE A 54 -3.91 0.47 14.67
C PHE A 54 -4.87 -0.58 14.16
N TRP A 55 -5.75 -0.23 13.25
CA TRP A 55 -6.65 -1.19 12.64
C TRP A 55 -6.74 -0.99 11.14
N ILE A 56 -7.08 -2.08 10.48
CA ILE A 56 -7.35 -2.10 9.06
C ILE A 56 -8.64 -2.86 8.87
N ALA A 57 -9.52 -2.25 8.09
CA ALA A 57 -10.77 -2.85 7.67
C ALA A 57 -10.91 -2.71 6.16
N ALA A 58 -11.72 -3.57 5.57
CA ALA A 58 -12.14 -3.44 4.19
C ALA A 58 -13.64 -3.63 4.11
N GLN A 59 -14.28 -2.81 3.29
CA GLN A 59 -15.64 -3.00 2.82
C GLN A 59 -15.54 -3.60 1.41
N LEU A 60 -16.05 -4.81 1.24
CA LEU A 60 -16.10 -5.50 -0.05
C LEU A 60 -17.56 -5.75 -0.44
N PRO A 61 -17.93 -5.71 -1.74
CA PRO A 61 -19.33 -5.88 -2.18
C PRO A 61 -19.98 -7.19 -1.71
N ASP A 62 -19.23 -8.30 -1.76
CA ASP A 62 -19.76 -9.64 -1.48
C ASP A 62 -19.69 -10.02 0.01
N ILE A 63 -18.77 -9.41 0.76
CA ILE A 63 -18.44 -9.80 2.14
C ILE A 63 -18.94 -8.77 3.17
N GLY A 64 -19.12 -7.51 2.75
CA GLY A 64 -19.44 -6.39 3.63
C GLY A 64 -18.21 -5.87 4.39
N TYR A 65 -18.45 -5.18 5.51
CA TYR A 65 -17.41 -4.58 6.34
C TYR A 65 -16.71 -5.66 7.17
N VAL A 66 -15.42 -5.82 6.98
CA VAL A 66 -14.58 -6.77 7.72
C VAL A 66 -13.38 -6.05 8.31
N VAL A 67 -13.20 -6.19 9.62
CA VAL A 67 -11.95 -5.80 10.29
C VAL A 67 -10.92 -6.89 10.04
N ILE A 68 -9.93 -6.58 9.20
CA ILE A 68 -8.85 -7.49 8.82
C ILE A 68 -7.91 -7.72 9.99
N GLN A 69 -7.51 -6.62 10.64
CA GLN A 69 -6.58 -6.64 11.76
C GLN A 69 -6.88 -5.46 12.67
N ALA A 70 -6.92 -5.70 13.98
CA ALA A 70 -7.00 -4.66 14.98
C ALA A 70 -5.94 -4.90 16.06
N LEU A 71 -5.01 -3.96 16.20
CA LEU A 71 -4.04 -3.89 17.27
C LEU A 71 -4.45 -2.78 18.22
N LEU A 72 -5.07 -3.17 19.33
CA LEU A 72 -5.65 -2.23 20.29
C LEU A 72 -4.60 -1.59 21.21
N GLU A 73 -3.39 -2.16 21.29
CA GLU A 73 -2.29 -1.63 22.07
C GLU A 73 -0.99 -1.70 21.26
N ARG A 74 -0.20 -0.62 21.30
CA ARG A 74 1.09 -0.49 20.58
C ARG A 74 0.96 -0.88 19.10
N GLY A 75 -0.14 -0.47 18.50
CA GLY A 75 -0.52 -0.82 17.13
C GLY A 75 0.32 -0.11 16.09
N TRP A 76 0.69 1.15 16.33
CA TRP A 76 1.61 1.94 15.50
C TRP A 76 2.56 2.77 16.37
N THR A 77 3.57 3.38 15.77
CA THR A 77 4.51 4.27 16.46
C THR A 77 4.79 5.52 15.63
N PRO A 78 4.87 6.73 16.23
CA PRO A 78 5.27 7.94 15.52
C PRO A 78 6.70 7.86 14.95
N ALA A 79 7.54 6.99 15.50
CA ALA A 79 8.94 6.86 15.07
C ALA A 79 9.13 6.05 13.76
N ALA A 80 8.07 5.44 13.23
CA ALA A 80 8.15 4.57 12.05
C ALA A 80 6.94 4.75 11.14
N LYS A 81 7.14 4.50 9.84
CA LYS A 81 6.08 4.59 8.83
C LYS A 81 5.33 3.27 8.73
N ALA A 82 4.01 3.35 8.60
CA ALA A 82 3.21 2.18 8.23
C ALA A 82 3.22 2.03 6.71
N ILE A 83 3.32 0.80 6.21
CA ILE A 83 3.38 0.50 4.78
C ILE A 83 2.32 -0.54 4.45
N ILE A 84 1.48 -0.23 3.47
CA ILE A 84 0.48 -1.14 2.92
C ILE A 84 0.84 -1.32 1.46
N ALA A 85 1.14 -2.56 1.08
CA ALA A 85 1.48 -2.91 -0.28
C ALA A 85 0.48 -3.92 -0.81
N TYR A 86 0.07 -3.75 -2.05
CA TYR A 86 -0.82 -4.67 -2.75
C TYR A 86 -0.27 -4.95 -4.14
N THR A 87 -0.38 -6.22 -4.54
CA THR A 87 -0.25 -6.62 -5.95
C THR A 87 -1.34 -7.62 -6.27
N ASP A 88 -1.86 -7.58 -7.50
CA ASP A 88 -2.81 -8.56 -8.04
C ASP A 88 -2.34 -10.03 -7.90
N GLN A 89 -1.02 -10.27 -7.94
CA GLN A 89 -0.44 -11.61 -7.84
C GLN A 89 -0.14 -12.08 -6.41
N SER A 90 0.18 -11.18 -5.48
CA SER A 90 0.67 -11.53 -4.14
C SER A 90 -0.31 -11.18 -3.02
N GLY A 91 -1.38 -10.45 -3.34
CA GLY A 91 -2.34 -9.92 -2.39
C GLY A 91 -1.78 -8.73 -1.59
N MET A 92 -2.46 -8.40 -0.50
CA MET A 92 -2.14 -7.28 0.37
C MET A 92 -1.23 -7.69 1.55
N THR A 93 -0.21 -6.89 1.79
CA THR A 93 0.72 -7.01 2.92
C THR A 93 0.80 -5.69 3.67
N ILE A 94 0.78 -5.76 5.00
CA ILE A 94 0.73 -4.60 5.88
C ILE A 94 1.86 -4.67 6.88
N ASN A 95 2.62 -3.59 6.99
CA ASN A 95 3.61 -3.33 8.02
C ASN A 95 3.17 -2.11 8.85
N ASN A 96 3.17 -2.25 10.17
CA ASN A 96 2.78 -1.18 11.09
C ASN A 96 3.96 -0.30 11.57
N GLY A 97 5.10 -0.38 10.89
CA GLY A 97 6.36 0.26 11.25
C GLY A 97 7.26 -0.59 12.14
N ASN A 98 6.70 -1.53 12.91
CA ASN A 98 7.45 -2.42 13.79
C ASN A 98 7.57 -3.84 13.23
N ARG A 99 6.52 -4.33 12.58
CA ARG A 99 6.45 -5.68 12.02
C ARG A 99 5.41 -5.77 10.91
N ILE A 100 5.53 -6.81 10.10
CA ILE A 100 4.45 -7.24 9.21
C ILE A 100 3.32 -7.81 10.09
N VAL A 101 2.12 -7.26 9.95
CA VAL A 101 0.94 -7.65 10.74
C VAL A 101 -0.04 -8.47 9.90
N VAL A 102 -0.03 -8.30 8.59
CA VAL A 102 -0.80 -9.07 7.62
C VAL A 102 0.11 -9.35 6.43
N SER A 103 0.08 -10.57 5.91
CA SER A 103 0.86 -10.98 4.74
C SER A 103 -0.04 -11.74 3.79
N ASN A 104 0.09 -11.44 2.49
CA ASN A 104 -0.58 -12.14 1.39
C ASN A 104 -2.10 -12.30 1.58
N LEU A 105 -2.76 -11.26 2.09
CA LEU A 105 -4.22 -11.27 2.21
C LEU A 105 -4.83 -11.07 0.83
N ASP A 106 -5.62 -12.04 0.39
CA ASP A 106 -6.41 -11.90 -0.83
C ASP A 106 -7.63 -11.01 -0.57
N ILE A 107 -7.69 -9.90 -1.28
CA ILE A 107 -8.80 -8.94 -1.27
C ILE A 107 -9.45 -8.81 -2.65
N GLY A 108 -9.11 -9.71 -3.58
CA GLY A 108 -9.48 -9.58 -5.00
C GLY A 108 -8.74 -8.44 -5.68
N VAL A 109 -9.31 -7.98 -6.81
CA VAL A 109 -8.78 -6.83 -7.56
C VAL A 109 -9.19 -5.55 -6.85
N PHE A 110 -8.20 -4.75 -6.44
CA PHE A 110 -8.43 -3.47 -5.78
C PHE A 110 -7.64 -2.34 -6.46
N ALA A 111 -8.35 -1.46 -7.16
CA ALA A 111 -7.84 -0.34 -7.92
C ALA A 111 -8.18 0.98 -7.23
N ILE A 112 -7.18 1.64 -6.64
CA ILE A 112 -7.40 2.89 -5.90
C ILE A 112 -7.70 4.04 -6.88
N ASP A 113 -8.85 4.67 -6.70
CA ASP A 113 -9.29 5.83 -7.48
C ASP A 113 -9.37 7.11 -6.63
N SER A 114 -9.78 6.98 -5.37
CA SER A 114 -9.95 8.14 -4.49
C SER A 114 -9.67 7.83 -3.03
N TYR A 115 -9.57 8.87 -2.21
CA TYR A 115 -9.36 8.75 -0.77
C TYR A 115 -10.14 9.77 0.05
N SER A 116 -10.29 9.50 1.33
CA SER A 116 -10.87 10.42 2.32
C SER A 116 -10.20 10.24 3.68
N VAL A 117 -10.24 11.29 4.51
CA VAL A 117 -9.64 11.30 5.84
C VAL A 117 -10.68 11.72 6.85
N HIS A 118 -10.79 10.97 7.94
CA HIS A 118 -11.73 11.20 9.03
C HIS A 118 -10.97 11.22 10.36
N GLY A 119 -11.41 12.08 11.27
CA GLY A 119 -10.74 12.28 12.57
C GLY A 119 -11.55 11.90 13.80
N MET A 120 -12.87 11.83 13.68
CA MET A 120 -13.79 11.76 14.81
C MET A 120 -14.81 10.66 14.56
N GLU A 121 -15.16 9.90 15.59
CA GLU A 121 -16.16 8.84 15.50
C GLU A 121 -17.59 9.42 15.50
N SER A 122 -17.81 10.50 16.26
CA SER A 122 -19.06 11.25 16.29
C SER A 122 -18.84 12.73 15.98
N SER A 123 -19.85 13.38 15.37
CA SER A 123 -19.85 14.82 15.12
C SER A 123 -19.86 15.67 16.40
N THR A 124 -20.15 15.06 17.55
CA THR A 124 -20.20 15.71 18.86
C THR A 124 -18.90 15.59 19.65
N ASP A 125 -17.93 14.81 19.17
CA ASP A 125 -16.69 14.57 19.90
C ASP A 125 -15.84 15.85 19.95
N PRO A 126 -14.99 16.02 20.98
CA PRO A 126 -14.01 17.08 20.96
C PRO A 126 -13.01 16.85 19.81
N PRO A 127 -12.39 17.91 19.27
CA PRO A 127 -11.41 17.78 18.18
C PRO A 127 -10.33 16.74 18.51
N ALA A 128 -10.16 15.76 17.63
CA ALA A 128 -9.23 14.65 17.85
C ALA A 128 -7.76 15.10 17.90
N VAL A 129 -7.41 16.12 17.12
CA VAL A 129 -6.04 16.57 16.89
C VAL A 129 -5.89 18.03 17.31
N ASN A 130 -4.79 18.35 17.99
CA ASN A 130 -4.38 19.71 18.32
C ASN A 130 -3.51 20.31 17.20
N SER A 131 -2.49 19.57 16.76
CA SER A 131 -1.53 20.02 15.74
C SER A 131 -0.83 18.83 15.07
N GLY A 132 0.05 19.08 14.09
CA GLY A 132 0.83 18.03 13.41
C GLY A 132 0.36 17.75 11.99
N ASN A 133 0.94 16.73 11.36
CA ASN A 133 0.63 16.35 9.98
C ASN A 133 0.39 14.84 9.87
N LEU A 134 -0.62 14.48 9.10
CA LEU A 134 -0.81 13.13 8.59
C LEU A 134 -0.43 13.13 7.11
N LYS A 135 0.62 12.39 6.77
CA LYS A 135 1.10 12.28 5.40
C LYS A 135 0.91 10.86 4.93
N PHE A 136 0.48 10.71 3.69
CA PHE A 136 0.59 9.45 3.00
C PHE A 136 1.24 9.67 1.63
N GLU A 137 1.97 8.66 1.17
CA GLU A 137 2.57 8.60 -0.15
C GLU A 137 2.03 7.36 -0.84
N LEU A 138 1.43 7.54 -2.02
CA LEU A 138 0.90 6.47 -2.86
C LEU A 138 1.80 6.34 -4.09
N ILE A 139 2.43 5.18 -4.23
CA ILE A 139 3.23 4.82 -5.40
C ILE A 139 2.54 3.64 -6.07
N SER A 140 2.39 3.68 -7.39
CA SER A 140 1.88 2.55 -8.16
C SER A 140 2.76 2.25 -9.36
N GLY A 141 2.63 1.04 -9.89
CA GLY A 141 3.26 0.67 -11.14
C GLY A 141 2.69 -0.62 -11.72
N ASP A 142 3.04 -0.86 -12.97
CA ASP A 142 2.88 -2.17 -13.60
C ASP A 142 4.26 -2.84 -13.68
N PRO A 143 4.49 -3.93 -12.93
CA PRO A 143 5.71 -4.72 -13.06
C PRO A 143 5.96 -5.19 -14.51
N ALA A 144 4.92 -5.45 -15.30
CA ALA A 144 5.05 -5.89 -16.69
C ALA A 144 5.57 -4.78 -17.63
N GLN A 145 5.38 -3.50 -17.31
CA GLN A 145 5.92 -2.38 -18.08
C GLN A 145 7.36 -2.03 -17.71
N ASN A 146 7.92 -2.68 -16.69
CA ASN A 146 9.29 -2.40 -16.28
C ASN A 146 10.30 -3.03 -17.27
N LEU A 147 11.00 -2.16 -18.01
CA LEU A 147 12.01 -2.53 -19.02
C LEU A 147 13.08 -3.51 -18.49
N PHE A 148 13.34 -3.52 -17.17
CA PHE A 148 14.27 -4.47 -16.56
C PHE A 148 13.82 -5.93 -16.68
N HIS A 149 12.52 -6.23 -16.86
CA HIS A 149 12.06 -7.59 -17.16
C HIS A 149 12.57 -8.11 -18.51
N LEU A 150 12.92 -7.23 -19.45
CA LEU A 150 13.50 -7.61 -20.74
C LEU A 150 15.02 -7.83 -20.67
N PHE A 151 15.67 -7.50 -19.55
CA PHE A 151 17.11 -7.60 -19.39
C PHE A 151 17.66 -9.01 -19.68
N PRO A 152 17.04 -10.11 -19.21
CA PRO A 152 17.50 -11.46 -19.56
C PRO A 152 17.50 -11.74 -21.07
N PHE A 153 16.51 -11.21 -21.81
CA PHE A 153 16.43 -11.36 -23.27
C PHE A 153 17.50 -10.53 -23.99
N TYR A 154 17.77 -9.30 -23.54
CA TYR A 154 18.87 -8.50 -24.09
C TYR A 154 20.23 -9.18 -23.90
N ILE A 155 20.48 -9.73 -22.70
CA ILE A 155 21.72 -10.48 -22.43
C ILE A 155 21.80 -11.74 -23.31
N THR A 156 20.70 -12.48 -23.44
CA THR A 156 20.64 -13.68 -24.29
C THR A 156 20.93 -13.35 -25.75
N ALA A 157 20.33 -12.29 -26.27
CA ALA A 157 20.58 -11.82 -27.64
C ALA A 157 22.04 -11.40 -27.83
N ALA A 158 22.61 -10.64 -26.88
CA ALA A 158 24.02 -10.21 -26.95
C ALA A 158 24.98 -11.40 -26.93
N VAL A 159 24.77 -12.37 -26.04
CA VAL A 159 25.56 -13.60 -25.97
C VAL A 159 25.40 -14.42 -27.25
N GLY A 160 24.18 -14.52 -27.78
CA GLY A 160 23.89 -15.21 -29.05
C GLY A 160 24.62 -14.58 -30.23
N VAL A 161 24.65 -13.26 -30.32
CA VAL A 161 25.39 -12.52 -31.36
C VAL A 161 26.89 -12.78 -31.23
N ILE A 162 27.45 -12.71 -30.01
CA ILE A 162 28.87 -12.99 -29.77
C ILE A 162 29.21 -14.43 -30.17
N ALA A 163 28.41 -15.40 -29.75
CA ALA A 163 28.60 -16.81 -30.10
C ALA A 163 28.50 -17.03 -31.62
N GLY A 164 27.56 -16.35 -32.29
CA GLY A 164 27.42 -16.39 -33.74
C GLY A 164 28.64 -15.81 -34.47
N ILE A 165 29.14 -14.66 -34.02
CA ILE A 165 30.39 -14.07 -34.54
C ILE A 165 31.56 -15.02 -34.33
N LEU A 166 31.72 -15.58 -33.12
CA LEU A 166 32.78 -16.55 -32.81
C LEU A 166 32.67 -17.80 -33.69
N PHE A 167 31.47 -18.30 -33.95
CA PHE A 167 31.25 -19.45 -34.82
C PHE A 167 31.67 -19.15 -36.28
N LEU A 168 31.31 -17.98 -36.81
CA LEU A 168 31.66 -17.56 -38.17
C LEU A 168 33.15 -17.23 -38.33
N THR A 169 33.77 -16.67 -37.30
CA THR A 169 35.20 -16.27 -37.32
C THR A 169 36.14 -17.39 -36.85
N LYS A 170 35.60 -18.53 -36.38
CA LYS A 170 36.39 -19.70 -35.99
C LYS A 170 37.17 -20.23 -37.20
N LYS A 171 38.44 -19.85 -37.29
CA LYS A 171 39.40 -20.53 -38.18
C LYS A 171 39.51 -21.99 -37.74
N ARG A 172 39.09 -22.92 -38.60
CA ARG A 172 39.42 -24.33 -38.44
C ARG A 172 40.93 -24.46 -38.70
N SER A 173 41.73 -24.60 -37.64
CA SER A 173 43.11 -25.07 -37.79
C SER A 173 43.01 -26.50 -38.33
N SER A 174 43.51 -26.70 -39.54
CA SER A 174 43.69 -28.01 -40.16
C SER A 174 45.06 -28.57 -39.83
#